data_AF-A0A7C3RV62-F1
#
_entry.id   AF-A0A7C3RV62-F1
#
_cell.length_a   1.000
_cell.length_b   1.000
_cell.length_c   1.000
_cell.angle_alpha   90.00
_cell.angle_beta   90.00
_cell.angle_gamma   90.00
#
_symmetry.space_group_name_H-M   'P 1'
#
loop_
_entity.id
_entity.type
_entity.pdbx_description
1 polymer ?
#
loop_
_entity_poly.entity_id
_entity_poly.type
_entity_poly.pdbx_seq_one_letter_code
_entity_poly.pdbx_strand_id
1 'polypeptide(L)'
;MDLTPSERLSLRVDALSLRLREVSEEASRSRAEALDLRRRLEELTVAALVEGDPRSSGEVAELRNRLEGHEERAAAAEAEEARLRGILDDARREYRAQRSKEFRIRWIVLE
;
A
#
# COMPACT_ATOMS: atom_id res chain seq x y z
N MET A 1 -12.45 -27.76 -16.61
CA MET A 1 -13.51 -26.75 -16.77
C MET A 1 -12.84 -25.46 -17.19
N ASP A 2 -13.22 -24.90 -18.32
CA ASP A 2 -12.66 -23.63 -18.79
C ASP A 2 -13.38 -22.47 -18.11
N LEU A 3 -12.61 -21.54 -17.54
CA LEU A 3 -13.15 -20.32 -16.94
C LEU A 3 -13.74 -19.42 -18.03
N THR A 4 -14.96 -18.92 -17.78
CA THR A 4 -15.57 -17.86 -18.57
C THR A 4 -14.73 -16.58 -18.52
N PRO A 5 -14.83 -15.69 -19.52
CA PRO A 5 -14.10 -14.44 -19.51
C PRO A 5 -14.40 -13.57 -18.27
N SER A 6 -15.66 -13.51 -17.81
CA SER A 6 -16.02 -12.76 -16.59
C SER A 6 -15.43 -13.37 -15.31
N GLU A 7 -15.34 -14.70 -15.19
CA GLU A 7 -14.68 -15.37 -14.06
C GLU A 7 -13.19 -15.04 -13.99
N ARG A 8 -12.49 -15.03 -15.13
CA ARG A 8 -11.06 -14.64 -15.17
C ARG A 8 -10.86 -13.19 -14.73
N LEU A 9 -11.73 -12.29 -15.18
CA LEU A 9 -11.69 -10.89 -14.77
C LEU A 9 -12.02 -10.72 -13.28
N SER A 10 -12.94 -11.51 -12.73
CA SER A 10 -13.23 -11.53 -11.29
C SER A 10 -11.99 -11.92 -10.48
N LEU A 11 -11.30 -13.01 -10.86
CA LEU A 11 -10.07 -13.44 -10.19
C LEU A 11 -8.98 -12.37 -10.24
N ARG A 12 -8.86 -11.65 -11.36
CA ARG A 12 -7.93 -10.52 -11.48
C ARG A 12 -8.29 -9.38 -10.54
N VAL A 13 -9.57 -9.01 -10.44
CA VAL A 13 -10.06 -8.00 -9.49
C VAL A 13 -9.77 -8.40 -8.04
N ASP A 14 -9.98 -9.67 -7.71
CA ASP A 14 -9.73 -10.20 -6.37
C ASP A 14 -8.24 -10.17 -6.03
N ALA A 15 -7.38 -10.61 -6.94
CA ALA A 15 -5.93 -10.56 -6.78
C ALA A 15 -5.40 -9.12 -6.61
N LEU A 16 -5.89 -8.18 -7.43
CA LEU A 16 -5.54 -6.76 -7.31
C LEU A 16 -6.02 -6.16 -5.99
N SER A 17 -7.22 -6.55 -5.53
CA SER A 17 -7.76 -6.08 -4.24
C SER A 17 -6.95 -6.59 -3.06
N LEU A 18 -6.51 -7.86 -3.10
CA LEU A 18 -5.63 -8.43 -2.09
C LEU A 18 -4.28 -7.71 -2.08
N ARG A 19 -3.67 -7.51 -3.25
CA ARG A 19 -2.38 -6.82 -3.37
C ARG A 19 -2.45 -5.39 -2.86
N LEU A 20 -3.54 -4.67 -3.18
CA LEU A 20 -3.76 -3.31 -2.69
C LEU A 20 -3.81 -3.28 -1.16
N ARG A 21 -4.48 -4.25 -0.54
CA ARG A 21 -4.55 -4.36 0.92
C ARG A 21 -3.18 -4.58 1.54
N GLU A 22 -2.37 -5.51 1.02
CA GLU A 22 -1.02 -5.77 1.51
C GLU A 22 -0.13 -4.51 1.47
N VAL A 23 -0.19 -3.77 0.35
CA VAL A 23 0.59 -2.53 0.17
C VAL A 23 0.12 -1.44 1.14
N SER A 24 -1.18 -1.30 1.35
CA SER A 24 -1.74 -0.35 2.32
C SER A 24 -1.36 -0.69 3.77
N GLU A 25 -1.31 -1.98 4.11
CA GLU A 25 -0.84 -2.47 5.42
C GLU A 25 0.67 -2.21 5.60
N GLU A 26 1.49 -2.39 4.56
CA GLU A 26 2.92 -2.05 4.58
C GLU A 26 3.16 -0.54 4.76
N ALA A 27 2.44 0.30 4.01
CA ALA A 27 2.52 1.75 4.15
C ALA A 27 2.14 2.20 5.57
N SER A 28 1.07 1.63 6.11
CA SER A 28 0.61 1.92 7.48
C SER A 28 1.65 1.53 8.54
N ARG A 29 2.30 0.36 8.40
CA ARG A 29 3.37 -0.08 9.30
C ARG A 29 4.60 0.82 9.21
N SER A 30 5.08 1.09 8.00
CA SER A 30 6.26 1.95 7.79
C SER A 30 6.05 3.35 8.35
N ARG A 31 4.85 3.93 8.19
CA ARG A 31 4.49 5.22 8.79
C ARG A 31 4.48 5.18 10.32
N ALA A 32 3.92 4.13 10.92
CA ALA A 32 3.90 3.99 12.37
C ALA A 32 5.34 3.93 12.94
N GLU A 33 6.21 3.12 12.31
CA GLU A 33 7.62 3.03 12.70
C GLU A 33 8.36 4.36 12.51
N ALA A 34 8.10 5.10 11.44
CA ALA A 34 8.65 6.43 11.24
C ALA A 34 8.19 7.43 12.32
N LEU A 35 6.92 7.39 12.73
CA LEU A 35 6.40 8.25 13.81
C LEU A 35 7.08 7.93 15.16
N ASP A 36 7.23 6.65 15.48
CA ASP A 36 7.92 6.21 16.71
C ASP A 36 9.39 6.65 16.72
N LEU A 37 10.08 6.54 15.58
CA LEU A 37 11.46 7.00 15.44
C LEU A 37 11.59 8.52 15.55
N ARG A 38 10.65 9.30 14.98
CA ARG A 38 10.61 10.76 15.13
C ARG A 38 10.45 11.16 16.60
N ARG A 39 9.50 10.53 17.30
CA ARG A 39 9.32 10.77 18.73
C ARG A 39 10.58 10.43 19.53
N ARG A 40 11.25 9.32 19.21
CA ARG A 40 12.50 8.93 19.88
C ARG A 40 13.64 9.91 19.62
N LEU A 41 13.75 10.42 18.39
CA LEU A 41 14.72 11.46 18.03
C LEU A 41 14.46 12.77 18.78
N GLU A 42 13.20 13.16 18.96
CA GLU A 42 12.83 14.33 19.76
C GLU A 42 13.23 14.16 21.23
N GLU A 43 12.92 13.00 21.83
CA GLU A 43 13.32 12.67 23.21
C GLU A 43 14.85 12.75 23.41
N LEU A 44 15.62 12.15 22.51
CA LEU A 44 17.09 12.19 22.55
C LEU A 44 17.66 13.59 22.33
N THR A 45 17.05 14.37 21.44
CA THR A 45 17.48 15.75 21.18
C THR A 45 17.26 16.61 22.43
N VAL A 46 16.13 16.45 23.11
CA VAL A 46 15.85 17.15 24.38
C VAL A 46 16.84 16.71 25.47
N ALA A 47 17.08 15.41 25.62
CA ALA A 47 18.04 14.89 26.60
C ALA A 47 19.46 15.43 26.36
N ALA A 48 19.91 15.45 25.10
CA ALA A 48 21.23 15.98 24.73
C ALA A 48 21.37 17.49 25.06
N LEU A 49 20.31 18.27 24.86
CA LEU A 49 20.30 19.71 25.14
C LEU A 49 20.25 20.03 26.64
N VAL A 50 19.58 19.21 27.44
CA VAL A 50 19.38 19.45 28.88
C VAL A 50 20.51 18.84 29.72
N GLU A 51 20.94 17.62 29.39
CA GLU A 51 21.87 16.83 30.21
C GLU A 51 23.30 16.86 29.69
N GLY A 52 23.52 17.40 28.49
CA GLY A 52 24.85 17.58 27.90
C GLY A 52 25.55 16.28 27.52
N ASP A 53 24.81 15.20 27.24
CA ASP A 53 25.37 13.88 26.92
C ASP A 53 25.89 13.80 25.47
N PRO A 54 27.22 13.68 25.25
CA PRO A 54 27.82 13.57 23.92
C PRO A 54 27.64 12.19 23.27
N ARG A 55 27.20 11.15 24.00
CA ARG A 55 26.92 9.81 23.44
C ARG A 55 25.68 9.80 22.52
N SER A 56 24.84 10.83 22.64
CA SER A 56 23.64 11.04 21.84
C SER A 56 23.90 11.20 20.34
N SER A 57 25.07 11.69 19.91
CA SER A 57 25.30 12.03 18.50
C SER A 57 25.31 10.82 17.55
N GLY A 58 25.90 9.70 17.98
CA GLY A 58 25.93 8.47 17.19
C GLY A 58 24.56 7.78 17.09
N GLU A 59 23.85 7.70 18.22
CA GLU A 59 22.50 7.14 18.28
C GLU A 59 21.50 7.98 17.46
N VAL A 60 21.61 9.31 17.50
CA VAL A 60 20.80 10.22 16.67
C VAL A 60 21.07 10.01 15.18
N ALA A 61 22.32 9.80 14.77
CA ALA A 61 22.63 9.54 13.36
C ALA A 61 22.03 8.21 12.88
N GLU A 62 22.11 7.16 13.71
CA GLU A 62 21.51 5.85 13.40
C GLU A 62 19.97 5.96 13.30
N LEU A 63 19.33 6.62 14.26
CA LEU A 63 17.88 6.78 14.26
C LEU A 63 17.39 7.65 13.09
N ARG A 64 18.15 8.65 12.67
CA ARG A 64 17.84 9.45 11.47
C ARG A 64 17.89 8.60 10.20
N ASN A 65 18.94 7.79 10.04
CA ASN A 65 19.06 6.89 8.89
C ASN A 65 17.90 5.88 8.86
N ARG A 66 17.56 5.30 10.02
CA ARG A 66 16.39 4.42 10.12
C ARG A 66 15.11 5.15 9.74
N LEU A 67 14.90 6.36 10.27
CA LEU A 67 13.74 7.17 9.98
C LEU A 67 13.59 7.43 8.47
N GLU A 68 14.66 7.90 7.82
CA GLU A 68 14.71 8.13 6.38
C GLU A 68 14.32 6.85 5.62
N GLY A 69 14.89 5.69 5.99
CA GLY A 69 14.54 4.41 5.36
C GLY A 69 13.09 3.94 5.59
N HIS A 70 12.43 4.33 6.68
CA HIS A 70 10.99 4.05 6.86
C HIS A 70 10.12 5.06 6.09
N GLU A 71 10.54 6.32 6.00
CA GLU A 71 9.85 7.35 5.21
C GLU A 71 9.89 7.04 3.71
N GLU A 72 11.04 6.62 3.19
CA GLU A 72 11.19 6.18 1.80
C GLU A 72 10.31 4.98 1.48
N ARG A 73 10.28 3.97 2.37
CA ARG A 73 9.42 2.78 2.21
C ARG A 73 7.95 3.14 2.25
N ALA A 74 7.54 4.03 3.16
CA ALA A 74 6.17 4.53 3.20
C ALA A 74 5.80 5.24 1.90
N ALA A 75 6.64 6.16 1.41
CA ALA A 75 6.41 6.88 0.16
C ALA A 75 6.31 5.94 -1.06
N ALA A 76 7.18 4.93 -1.15
CA ALA A 76 7.14 3.94 -2.21
C ALA A 76 5.86 3.09 -2.16
N ALA A 77 5.45 2.65 -0.96
CA ALA A 77 4.21 1.89 -0.76
C ALA A 77 2.98 2.74 -1.11
N GLU A 78 2.95 4.03 -0.75
CA GLU A 78 1.86 4.94 -1.11
C GLU A 78 1.74 5.16 -2.63
N ALA A 79 2.87 5.30 -3.32
CA ALA A 79 2.89 5.43 -4.77
C ALA A 79 2.35 4.16 -5.46
N GLU A 80 2.75 2.99 -4.96
CA GLU A 80 2.24 1.71 -5.45
C GLU A 80 0.75 1.53 -5.11
N GLU A 81 0.30 1.96 -3.94
CA GLU A 81 -1.12 1.96 -3.56
C GLU A 81 -1.96 2.79 -4.54
N ALA A 82 -1.51 4.01 -4.87
CA ALA A 82 -2.20 4.88 -5.83
C ALA A 82 -2.27 4.25 -7.22
N ARG A 83 -1.16 3.63 -7.68
CA ARG A 83 -1.12 2.90 -8.94
C ARG A 83 -2.09 1.72 -8.96
N LEU A 84 -2.08 0.89 -7.91
CA LEU A 84 -2.93 -0.29 -7.81
C LEU A 84 -4.41 0.07 -7.76
N ARG A 85 -4.79 1.17 -7.09
CA ARG A 85 -6.17 1.69 -7.11
C ARG A 85 -6.65 2.00 -8.53
N GLY A 86 -5.83 2.68 -9.33
CA GLY A 86 -6.15 2.97 -10.74
C GLY A 86 -6.37 1.68 -11.55
N ILE A 87 -5.45 0.72 -11.44
CA ILE A 87 -5.54 -0.57 -12.14
C ILE A 87 -6.77 -1.36 -11.70
N LEU A 88 -7.09 -1.35 -10.40
CA LEU A 88 -8.25 -2.05 -9.84
C LEU A 88 -9.56 -1.45 -10.34
N ASP A 89 -9.65 -0.12 -10.44
CA ASP A 89 -10.84 0.55 -10.97
C ASP A 89 -11.07 0.23 -12.44
N ASP A 90 -10.00 0.20 -13.24
CA ASP A 90 -10.05 -0.26 -14.64
C ASP A 90 -10.51 -1.71 -14.74
N ALA A 91 -9.91 -2.61 -13.96
CA ALA A 91 -10.29 -4.02 -13.94
C ALA A 91 -11.76 -4.23 -13.52
N ARG A 92 -12.26 -3.45 -12.56
CA ARG A 92 -13.68 -3.47 -12.14
C ARG A 92 -14.61 -2.94 -13.22
N ARG A 93 -14.19 -1.95 -14.01
CA ARG A 93 -14.97 -1.47 -15.16
C ARG A 93 -15.03 -2.55 -16.24
N GLU A 94 -13.90 -3.15 -16.58
CA GLU A 94 -13.79 -4.23 -17.56
C GLU A 94 -14.65 -5.44 -17.18
N TYR A 95 -14.55 -5.89 -15.92
CA TYR A 95 -15.37 -6.97 -15.39
C TYR A 95 -16.87 -6.69 -15.54
N ARG A 96 -17.34 -5.50 -15.13
CA ARG A 96 -18.76 -5.12 -15.25
C ARG A 96 -19.24 -5.09 -16.70
N ALA A 97 -18.42 -4.58 -17.62
CA ALA A 97 -18.72 -4.56 -19.04
C ALA A 97 -18.84 -5.99 -19.61
N GLN A 98 -17.88 -6.87 -19.29
CA GLN A 98 -17.87 -8.25 -19.75
C GLN A 98 -19.08 -9.03 -19.22
N ARG A 99 -19.37 -8.90 -17.92
CA ARG A 99 -20.54 -9.54 -17.29
C ARG A 99 -21.86 -9.09 -17.94
N SER A 100 -21.97 -7.81 -18.28
CA SER A 100 -23.16 -7.27 -18.95
C SER A 100 -23.30 -7.82 -20.38
N LYS A 101 -22.18 -7.98 -21.11
CA LYS A 101 -22.15 -8.58 -22.45
C LYS A 101 -22.59 -10.05 -22.42
N GLU A 102 -22.03 -10.83 -21.50
CA GLU A 102 -22.39 -12.25 -21.32
C GLU A 102 -23.86 -12.43 -20.95
N PHE A 103 -24.38 -11.58 -20.06
CA PHE A 103 -25.79 -11.59 -19.71
C PHE A 103 -26.67 -11.31 -20.94
N ARG A 104 -26.35 -10.27 -21.72
CA ARG A 104 -27.12 -9.93 -22.94
C ARG A 104 -27.11 -11.07 -23.97
N ILE A 105 -25.96 -11.70 -24.20
CA ILE A 105 -25.86 -12.86 -25.11
C ILE A 105 -26.74 -14.01 -24.61
N ARG A 106 -26.70 -14.30 -23.31
CA ARG A 106 -27.52 -15.36 -22.71
C ARG A 106 -29.02 -15.12 -22.90
N TRP A 107 -29.50 -13.88 -22.82
CA TRP A 107 -30.90 -13.55 -23.09
C TRP A 107 -31.30 -13.75 -24.55
N ILE A 108 -30.45 -13.35 -25.51
CA ILE A 108 -30.71 -13.52 -26.95
C ILE A 108 -30.76 -15.00 -27.35
N VAL A 109 -29.97 -15.86 -26.70
CA VAL A 109 -29.91 -17.30 -26.99
C VAL A 109 -31.08 -18.09 -26.39
N LEU A 110 -31.88 -17.47 -25.51
CA LEU A 110 -33.04 -18.09 -24.86
C LEU A 110 -34.39 -17.72 -25.52
N GLU A 111 -34.38 -16.88 -26.56
CA GLU A 111 -35.51 -16.60 -27.48
C GLU A 111 -35.40 -17.44 -28.75
#